data_AF-A0A7C8K0N7-F1
#
_entry.id   AF-A0A7C8K0N7-F1
#
_cell.length_a   1.000
_cell.length_b   1.000
_cell.length_c   1.000
_cell.angle_alpha   90.00
_cell.angle_beta   90.00
_cell.angle_gamma   90.00
#
_symmetry.space_group_name_H-M   'P 1'
#
loop_
_entity.id
_entity.type
_entity.pdbx_description
1 polymer ?
#
loop_
_entity_poly.entity_id
_entity_poly.type
_entity_poly.pdbx_seq_one_letter_code
_entity_poly.pdbx_strand_id
1 'polypeptide(L)'
;MASNEPASEEGVLGTIWYLSRLELYRKQKPFMVTFDTSTFEGSKKTNHLYESYPTRIVDMRAHMGQYKLNLHGFEVCHWDTPLVSNDFDDENILREKYYPEIASQLQKHLAGVSTVHIFQHLRRKTPKGFMKALEKEPDYHQPIIYAHAGNPTLLSHTSLSDKFSRDIVLTTAWRVTKGPNNDWPLAVCDARTVSREDVEQNDVIHRTHVGESLRLYHNPKHKWHFLSSQEVTEVVLFRNASSKELQLPGKKTLKRARWENLTRNKSGIPLSGDIRPPEIHGSANRDESKFTVL
;
A
#
# COMPACT_ATOMS: atom_id res chain seq x y z
N MET A 1 -43.40 -7.24 1.09
CA MET A 1 -42.11 -6.55 0.81
C MET A 1 -41.09 -7.19 1.72
N ALA A 2 -40.22 -8.05 1.18
CA ALA A 2 -39.16 -8.67 1.95
C ALA A 2 -38.06 -7.63 2.18
N SER A 3 -37.81 -7.31 3.43
CA SER A 3 -36.66 -6.53 3.90
C SER A 3 -35.38 -7.29 3.57
N ASN A 4 -34.68 -6.85 2.52
CA ASN A 4 -33.35 -7.32 2.17
C ASN A 4 -32.33 -6.60 3.08
N GLU A 5 -32.29 -6.96 4.36
CA GLU A 5 -31.09 -6.68 5.17
C GLU A 5 -30.02 -7.70 4.77
N PRO A 6 -28.82 -7.28 4.34
CA PRO A 6 -27.75 -8.23 4.06
C PRO A 6 -27.38 -8.94 5.36
N ALA A 7 -27.28 -10.26 5.29
CA ALA A 7 -26.74 -11.11 6.35
C ALA A 7 -25.49 -10.45 6.95
N SER A 8 -25.40 -10.41 8.28
CA SER A 8 -24.26 -9.86 9.00
C SER A 8 -22.96 -10.40 8.41
N GLU A 9 -22.20 -9.55 7.71
CA GLU A 9 -20.88 -9.90 7.19
C GLU A 9 -19.99 -10.26 8.38
N GLU A 10 -19.80 -11.56 8.60
CA GLU A 10 -18.85 -12.09 9.57
C GLU A 10 -17.46 -11.56 9.22
N GLY A 11 -16.93 -10.70 10.08
CA GLY A 11 -15.61 -10.12 9.94
C GLY A 11 -14.85 -10.26 11.26
N VAL A 12 -13.54 -10.35 11.18
CA VAL A 12 -12.68 -10.41 12.36
C VAL A 12 -12.43 -8.99 12.87
N LEU A 13 -12.32 -8.83 14.19
CA LEU A 13 -11.88 -7.57 14.77
C LEU A 13 -10.36 -7.48 14.63
N GLY A 14 -9.88 -6.51 13.86
CA GLY A 14 -8.46 -6.19 13.71
C GLY A 14 -8.17 -4.76 14.10
N THR A 15 -6.90 -4.38 14.01
CA THR A 15 -6.44 -3.01 14.27
C THR A 15 -5.87 -2.42 13.00
N ILE A 16 -6.41 -1.28 12.55
CA ILE A 16 -5.87 -0.52 11.42
C ILE A 16 -5.31 0.81 11.94
N TRP A 17 -4.10 1.14 11.51
CA TRP A 17 -3.44 2.39 11.86
C TRP A 17 -3.69 3.44 10.79
N TYR A 18 -4.18 4.61 11.18
CA TYR A 18 -4.48 5.74 10.30
C TYR A 18 -3.61 6.93 10.67
N LEU A 19 -3.33 7.79 9.69
CA LEU A 19 -2.68 9.07 9.96
C LEU A 19 -3.59 9.91 10.87
N SER A 20 -3.02 10.60 11.84
CA SER A 20 -3.75 11.53 12.73
C SER A 20 -4.02 12.84 12.00
N ARG A 21 -5.18 13.47 12.20
CA ARG A 21 -5.47 14.79 11.61
C ARG A 21 -4.77 15.90 12.39
N LEU A 22 -3.56 16.26 11.98
CA LEU A 22 -2.77 17.33 12.60
C LEU A 22 -2.90 18.65 11.84
N GLU A 23 -3.03 19.76 12.57
CA GLU A 23 -2.97 21.12 11.99
C GLU A 23 -1.64 21.38 11.28
N LEU A 24 -0.58 20.68 11.70
CA LEU A 24 0.73 20.67 11.04
C LEU A 24 0.61 20.39 9.55
N TYR A 25 -0.27 19.46 9.13
CA TYR A 25 -0.36 19.02 7.74
C TYR A 25 -0.94 20.06 6.79
N ARG A 26 -1.55 21.13 7.32
CA ARG A 26 -1.93 22.31 6.53
C ARG A 26 -0.74 23.21 6.19
N LYS A 27 0.35 23.13 6.95
CA LYS A 27 1.56 23.97 6.79
C LYS A 27 2.74 23.18 6.23
N GLN A 28 2.80 21.89 6.53
CA GLN A 28 3.88 21.00 6.13
C GLN A 28 3.31 19.63 5.75
N LYS A 29 3.54 19.21 4.51
CA LYS A 29 3.13 17.89 4.02
C LYS A 29 3.68 16.77 4.90
N PRO A 30 2.91 15.70 5.17
CA PRO A 30 3.46 14.47 5.72
C PRO A 30 4.65 13.98 4.89
N PHE A 31 5.68 13.47 5.56
CA PHE A 31 6.82 12.85 4.88
C PHE A 31 7.37 11.65 5.66
N MET A 32 8.06 10.77 4.94
CA MET A 32 8.95 9.77 5.52
C MET A 32 10.27 9.70 4.74
N VAL A 33 11.37 9.42 5.43
CA VAL A 33 12.69 9.24 4.84
C VAL A 33 13.07 7.77 4.91
N THR A 34 13.49 7.19 3.77
CA THR A 34 13.74 5.74 3.65
C THR A 34 15.20 5.35 3.89
N PHE A 35 16.04 6.29 4.32
CA PHE A 35 17.45 6.06 4.59
C PHE A 35 17.82 6.61 5.95
N ASP A 36 18.94 6.16 6.49
CA ASP A 36 19.41 6.64 7.78
C ASP A 36 19.72 8.15 7.72
N THR A 37 19.08 8.89 8.63
CA THR A 37 19.26 10.32 8.80
C THR A 37 20.04 10.66 10.07
N SER A 38 20.50 9.67 10.84
CA SER A 38 21.20 9.86 12.12
C SER A 38 22.42 10.78 12.02
N THR A 39 23.03 10.87 10.84
CA THR A 39 24.17 11.74 10.54
C THR A 39 23.79 13.22 10.35
N PHE A 40 22.51 13.55 10.25
CA PHE A 40 22.02 14.92 10.07
C PHE A 40 21.40 15.43 11.38
N GLU A 41 22.03 16.43 11.98
CA GLU A 41 21.57 17.04 13.22
C GLU A 41 20.15 17.61 13.09
N GLY A 42 19.28 17.31 14.06
CA GLY A 42 17.88 17.76 14.06
C GLY A 42 16.98 17.10 13.01
N SER A 43 17.49 16.12 12.26
CA SER A 43 16.67 15.41 11.27
C SER A 43 15.61 14.54 11.94
N LYS A 44 14.46 14.44 11.27
CA LYS A 44 13.42 13.48 11.62
C LYS A 44 13.25 12.52 10.45
N LYS A 45 13.09 11.22 10.74
CA LYS A 45 12.72 10.24 9.70
C LYS A 45 11.30 10.45 9.19
N THR A 46 10.42 11.08 9.98
CA THR A 46 9.04 11.38 9.58
C THR A 46 8.42 12.44 10.49
N ASN A 47 7.37 13.11 10.01
CA ASN A 47 6.43 13.91 10.82
C ASN A 47 5.05 13.22 10.97
N HIS A 48 4.95 11.93 10.67
CA HIS A 48 3.73 11.15 10.85
C HIS A 48 3.42 10.95 12.32
N LEU A 49 2.14 11.10 12.65
CA LEU A 49 1.57 10.54 13.86
C LEU A 49 0.45 9.59 13.44
N TYR A 50 0.50 8.35 13.92
CA TYR A 50 -0.53 7.35 13.63
C TYR A 50 -1.38 7.07 14.86
N GLU A 51 -2.67 6.87 14.63
CA GLU A 51 -3.67 6.42 15.60
C GLU A 51 -4.21 5.06 15.18
N SER A 52 -4.46 4.18 16.15
CA SER A 52 -5.01 2.86 15.91
C SER A 52 -6.51 2.82 16.18
N TYR A 53 -7.23 2.10 15.32
CA TYR A 53 -8.68 1.96 15.43
C TYR A 53 -9.06 0.48 15.34
N PRO A 54 -9.77 -0.07 16.34
CA PRO A 54 -10.42 -1.37 16.22
C PRO A 54 -11.39 -1.32 15.04
N THR A 55 -11.17 -2.19 14.07
CA THR A 55 -11.84 -2.18 12.77
C THR A 55 -12.31 -3.59 12.46
N ARG A 56 -13.58 -3.74 12.07
CA ARG A 56 -14.07 -5.00 11.52
C ARG A 56 -13.51 -5.17 10.10
N ILE A 57 -12.80 -6.27 9.87
CA ILE A 57 -12.21 -6.62 8.59
C ILE A 57 -12.94 -7.87 8.08
N VAL A 58 -13.63 -7.75 6.95
CA VAL A 58 -14.48 -8.81 6.39
C VAL A 58 -13.62 -9.84 5.69
N ASP A 59 -13.85 -11.13 5.97
CA ASP A 59 -13.21 -12.20 5.21
C ASP A 59 -13.90 -12.36 3.84
N MET A 60 -13.16 -12.11 2.77
CA MET A 60 -13.71 -12.22 1.41
C MET A 60 -13.73 -13.64 0.86
N ARG A 61 -13.20 -14.64 1.59
CA ARG A 61 -13.08 -16.05 1.17
C ARG A 61 -14.36 -16.62 0.55
N ALA A 62 -15.52 -16.43 1.19
CA ALA A 62 -16.81 -16.95 0.69
C ALA A 62 -17.37 -16.17 -0.51
N HIS A 63 -16.88 -14.95 -0.75
CA HIS A 63 -17.47 -13.99 -1.69
C HIS A 63 -16.45 -13.41 -2.68
N MET A 64 -15.32 -14.09 -2.91
CA MET A 64 -14.22 -13.58 -3.74
C MET A 64 -14.67 -13.08 -5.11
N GLY A 65 -15.64 -13.75 -5.74
CA GLY A 65 -16.17 -13.40 -7.05
C GLY A 65 -16.99 -12.09 -7.10
N GLN A 66 -17.39 -11.52 -5.96
CA GLN A 66 -18.17 -10.28 -5.90
C GLN A 66 -17.29 -9.02 -6.02
N TYR A 67 -16.02 -9.12 -5.62
CA TYR A 67 -15.07 -8.02 -5.70
C TYR A 67 -14.54 -7.88 -7.13
N LYS A 68 -14.41 -6.64 -7.58
CA LYS A 68 -14.06 -6.28 -8.97
C LYS A 68 -13.09 -5.11 -8.94
N LEU A 69 -11.98 -5.22 -9.66
CA LEU A 69 -10.90 -4.22 -9.62
C LEU A 69 -11.38 -2.82 -10.00
N ASN A 70 -12.25 -2.70 -11.00
CA ASN A 70 -12.78 -1.42 -11.47
C ASN A 70 -13.85 -0.80 -10.56
N LEU A 71 -14.45 -1.58 -9.65
CA LEU A 71 -15.51 -1.11 -8.76
C LEU A 71 -15.02 -0.93 -7.33
N HIS A 72 -14.34 -1.94 -6.79
CA HIS A 72 -13.90 -1.98 -5.39
C HIS A 72 -12.45 -1.49 -5.24
N GLY A 73 -11.71 -1.35 -6.34
CA GLY A 73 -10.28 -1.07 -6.32
C GLY A 73 -9.41 -2.33 -6.15
N PHE A 74 -10.02 -3.49 -5.93
CA PHE A 74 -9.35 -4.78 -5.82
C PHE A 74 -10.23 -5.96 -6.29
N GLU A 75 -9.59 -7.09 -6.57
CA GLU A 75 -10.23 -8.38 -6.84
C GLU A 75 -9.29 -9.55 -6.53
N VAL A 76 -9.84 -10.76 -6.49
CA VAL A 76 -9.06 -12.00 -6.33
C VAL A 76 -9.07 -12.78 -7.63
N CYS A 77 -7.88 -13.10 -8.13
CA CYS A 77 -7.65 -13.90 -9.32
C CYS A 77 -7.05 -15.26 -8.94
N HIS A 78 -7.36 -16.29 -9.74
CA HIS A 78 -6.74 -17.60 -9.60
C HIS A 78 -5.76 -17.81 -10.74
N TRP A 79 -4.47 -17.65 -10.47
CA TRP A 79 -3.39 -17.76 -11.45
C TRP A 79 -2.37 -18.79 -10.96
N ASP A 80 -2.35 -19.96 -11.57
CA ASP A 80 -1.32 -20.96 -11.29
C ASP A 80 0.07 -20.45 -11.67
N THR A 81 1.07 -20.93 -10.93
CA THR A 81 2.49 -20.68 -11.22
C THR A 81 3.26 -21.98 -11.01
N PRO A 82 4.21 -22.34 -11.89
CA PRO A 82 5.07 -23.49 -11.67
C PRO A 82 6.16 -23.23 -10.62
N LEU A 83 6.31 -21.97 -10.16
CA LEU A 83 7.36 -21.59 -9.22
C LEU A 83 7.04 -22.01 -7.79
N VAL A 84 8.06 -22.48 -7.08
CA VAL A 84 7.98 -22.79 -5.65
C VAL A 84 8.55 -21.65 -4.81
N SER A 85 8.31 -21.66 -3.50
CA SER A 85 8.68 -20.56 -2.59
C SER A 85 10.13 -20.07 -2.69
N ASN A 86 11.09 -20.97 -2.95
CA ASN A 86 12.51 -20.61 -3.05
C ASN A 86 12.85 -19.96 -4.40
N ASP A 87 12.08 -20.21 -5.46
CA ASP A 87 12.31 -19.59 -6.77
C ASP A 87 12.13 -18.06 -6.71
N PHE A 88 11.25 -17.59 -5.83
CA PHE A 88 11.05 -16.16 -5.60
C PHE A 88 12.23 -15.48 -4.88
N ASP A 89 13.29 -16.21 -4.52
CA ASP A 89 14.55 -15.64 -3.97
C ASP A 89 15.57 -15.35 -5.07
N ASP A 90 15.35 -15.87 -6.28
CA ASP A 90 16.27 -15.73 -7.40
C ASP A 90 15.75 -14.70 -8.39
N GLU A 91 16.44 -13.56 -8.47
CA GLU A 91 16.13 -12.45 -9.38
C GLU A 91 16.12 -12.88 -10.86
N ASN A 92 16.95 -13.84 -11.25
CA ASN A 92 16.99 -14.32 -12.63
C ASN A 92 15.76 -15.17 -12.92
N ILE A 93 15.37 -16.06 -12.00
CA ILE A 93 14.13 -16.86 -12.13
C ILE A 93 12.91 -15.93 -12.21
N LEU A 94 12.86 -14.89 -11.38
CA LEU A 94 11.79 -13.90 -11.42
C LEU A 94 11.70 -13.20 -12.78
N ARG A 95 12.83 -12.70 -13.30
CA ARG A 95 12.86 -11.97 -14.58
C ARG A 95 12.59 -12.84 -15.78
N GLU A 96 13.12 -14.06 -15.81
CA GLU A 96 13.02 -14.95 -16.96
C GLU A 96 11.70 -15.73 -17.00
N LYS A 97 11.11 -16.03 -15.83
CA LYS A 97 9.91 -16.88 -15.74
C LYS A 97 8.70 -16.11 -15.19
N TYR A 98 8.83 -15.50 -14.01
CA TYR A 98 7.68 -14.93 -13.32
C TYR A 98 7.16 -13.63 -13.96
N TYR A 99 8.05 -12.77 -14.45
CA TYR A 99 7.66 -11.50 -15.07
C TYR A 99 6.85 -11.72 -16.35
N PRO A 100 7.30 -12.57 -17.31
CA PRO A 100 6.47 -12.93 -18.45
C PRO A 100 5.14 -13.58 -18.06
N GLU A 101 5.14 -14.44 -17.03
CA GLU A 101 3.93 -15.10 -16.53
C GLU A 101 2.90 -14.05 -16.07
N ILE A 102 3.26 -13.18 -15.12
CA ILE A 102 2.35 -12.17 -14.57
C ILE A 102 1.95 -11.13 -15.62
N ALA A 103 2.87 -10.72 -16.50
CA ALA A 103 2.54 -9.82 -17.60
C ALA A 103 1.48 -10.45 -18.53
N SER A 104 1.63 -11.73 -18.87
CA SER A 104 0.65 -12.45 -19.69
C SER A 104 -0.71 -12.58 -19.00
N GLN A 105 -0.73 -12.91 -17.70
CA GLN A 105 -1.96 -13.00 -16.91
C GLN A 105 -2.70 -11.66 -16.86
N LEU A 106 -1.99 -10.57 -16.53
CA LEU A 106 -2.57 -9.23 -16.49
C LEU A 106 -3.11 -8.79 -17.85
N GLN A 107 -2.38 -9.04 -18.93
CA GLN A 107 -2.79 -8.64 -20.28
C GLN A 107 -4.04 -9.41 -20.75
N LYS A 108 -4.18 -10.69 -20.39
CA LYS A 108 -5.38 -11.49 -20.69
C LYS A 108 -6.58 -11.07 -19.85
N HIS A 109 -6.34 -10.78 -18.57
CA HIS A 109 -7.39 -10.48 -17.59
C HIS A 109 -7.95 -9.05 -17.74
N LEU A 110 -7.09 -8.08 -18.02
CA LEU A 110 -7.47 -6.67 -18.11
C LEU A 110 -7.77 -6.27 -19.57
N ALA A 111 -9.05 -6.15 -19.89
CA ALA A 111 -9.49 -5.69 -21.21
C ALA A 111 -8.89 -4.32 -21.57
N GLY A 112 -8.38 -4.20 -22.80
CA GLY A 112 -7.82 -2.95 -23.32
C GLY A 112 -6.37 -2.66 -22.92
N VAL A 113 -5.72 -3.54 -22.14
CA VAL A 113 -4.29 -3.42 -21.84
C VAL A 113 -3.48 -3.91 -23.04
N SER A 114 -2.81 -2.98 -23.73
CA SER A 114 -1.95 -3.31 -24.88
C SER A 114 -0.56 -3.79 -24.48
N THR A 115 -0.08 -3.36 -23.32
CA THR A 115 1.29 -3.63 -22.86
C THR A 115 1.34 -3.62 -21.35
N VAL A 116 2.06 -4.58 -20.77
CA VAL A 116 2.34 -4.64 -19.33
C VAL A 116 3.84 -4.46 -19.14
N HIS A 117 4.21 -3.52 -18.28
CA HIS A 117 5.58 -3.31 -17.85
C HIS A 117 5.69 -3.60 -16.37
N ILE A 118 6.63 -4.47 -16.00
CA ILE A 118 6.93 -4.70 -14.59
C ILE A 118 7.77 -3.51 -14.11
N PHE A 119 7.21 -2.69 -13.24
CA PHE A 119 7.87 -1.50 -12.73
C PHE A 119 8.80 -1.85 -11.58
N GLN A 120 8.30 -2.64 -10.64
CA GLN A 120 9.05 -3.07 -9.47
C GLN A 120 8.46 -4.38 -8.94
N HIS A 121 9.28 -5.18 -8.28
CA HIS A 121 8.80 -6.23 -7.39
C HIS A 121 9.36 -6.04 -5.99
N LEU A 122 8.65 -6.59 -5.02
CA LEU A 122 9.07 -6.60 -3.63
C LEU A 122 8.72 -7.94 -3.01
N ARG A 123 9.74 -8.60 -2.46
CA ARG A 123 9.53 -9.75 -1.59
C ARG A 123 9.63 -9.31 -0.13
N ARG A 124 8.61 -9.62 0.64
CA ARG A 124 8.53 -9.38 2.09
C ARG A 124 8.72 -10.72 2.78
N LYS A 125 9.66 -10.82 3.72
CA LYS A 125 9.85 -12.00 4.58
C LYS A 125 9.73 -11.55 6.03
N THR A 126 9.02 -12.30 6.86
CA THR A 126 9.09 -12.12 8.31
C THR A 126 10.45 -12.65 8.79
N PRO A 127 11.34 -11.81 9.37
CA PRO A 127 12.62 -12.30 9.87
C PRO A 127 12.42 -13.29 11.02
N LYS A 128 13.29 -14.31 11.10
CA LYS A 128 13.37 -15.17 12.30
C LYS A 128 13.66 -14.31 13.52
N GLY A 129 12.80 -14.39 14.54
CA GLY A 129 12.93 -13.57 15.76
C GLY A 129 12.45 -12.13 15.58
N PHE A 130 11.39 -11.90 14.80
CA PHE A 130 10.69 -10.62 14.55
C PHE A 130 10.72 -9.61 15.71
N MET A 131 10.54 -10.07 16.95
CA MET A 131 10.61 -9.24 18.17
C MET A 131 11.98 -8.55 18.37
N LYS A 132 13.10 -9.24 18.08
CA LYS A 132 14.47 -8.66 18.10
C LYS A 132 14.76 -7.79 16.87
N ALA A 133 14.02 -7.95 15.77
CA ALA A 133 14.18 -7.18 14.55
C ALA A 133 13.44 -5.84 14.56
N LEU A 134 12.62 -5.55 15.58
CA LEU A 134 12.10 -4.20 15.81
C LEU A 134 13.19 -3.23 16.33
N GLU A 135 14.24 -3.76 16.98
CA GLU A 135 15.31 -2.97 17.62
C GLU A 135 16.47 -2.62 16.68
N LYS A 136 16.56 -3.27 15.52
CA LYS A 136 17.57 -3.02 14.49
C LYS A 136 16.87 -2.85 13.16
N GLU A 137 17.11 -1.76 12.45
CA GLU A 137 16.56 -1.55 11.10
C GLU A 137 16.81 -2.79 10.24
N PRO A 138 15.78 -3.59 9.92
CA PRO A 138 16.00 -4.82 9.21
C PRO A 138 16.17 -4.52 7.73
N ASP A 139 17.12 -5.23 7.10
CA ASP A 139 17.31 -5.32 5.65
C ASP A 139 16.06 -5.84 4.88
N TYR A 140 14.95 -6.11 5.57
CA TYR A 140 13.73 -6.67 5.01
C TYR A 140 12.58 -5.69 5.09
N HIS A 141 11.90 -5.48 3.96
CA HIS A 141 10.73 -4.62 3.83
C HIS A 141 9.54 -5.18 4.63
N GLN A 142 9.48 -4.83 5.91
CA GLN A 142 8.41 -5.23 6.82
C GLN A 142 7.01 -4.88 6.26
N PRO A 143 5.96 -5.65 6.61
CA PRO A 143 4.59 -5.30 6.24
C PRO A 143 4.27 -3.87 6.68
N ILE A 144 3.66 -3.10 5.78
CA ILE A 144 3.18 -1.77 6.13
C ILE A 144 1.93 -1.95 6.99
N ILE A 145 1.97 -1.45 8.22
CA ILE A 145 0.90 -1.62 9.22
C ILE A 145 -0.13 -0.49 9.22
N TYR A 146 0.09 0.55 8.42
CA TYR A 146 -0.78 1.73 8.32
C TYR A 146 -1.51 1.81 6.98
N ALA A 147 -2.70 2.39 7.02
CA ALA A 147 -3.55 2.60 5.86
C ALA A 147 -2.91 3.61 4.89
N HIS A 148 -2.65 3.16 3.67
CA HIS A 148 -2.01 3.94 2.62
C HIS A 148 -2.53 3.52 1.24
N ALA A 149 -2.30 4.37 0.26
CA ALA A 149 -2.54 4.08 -1.15
C ALA A 149 -1.39 4.63 -2.01
N GLY A 150 -1.28 4.12 -3.24
CA GLY A 150 -0.41 4.72 -4.25
C GLY A 150 -0.87 6.13 -4.62
N ASN A 151 0.07 7.00 -5.02
CA ASN A 151 -0.28 8.33 -5.52
C ASN A 151 -0.22 8.35 -7.07
N PRO A 152 -1.28 8.80 -7.76
CA PRO A 152 -1.26 8.93 -9.22
C PRO A 152 -0.20 9.89 -9.78
N THR A 153 0.31 10.84 -8.99
CA THR A 153 1.41 11.72 -9.43
C THR A 153 2.74 10.97 -9.65
N LEU A 154 2.89 9.77 -9.10
CA LEU A 154 4.02 8.88 -9.41
C LEU A 154 4.14 8.67 -10.92
N LEU A 155 3.00 8.54 -11.63
CA LEU A 155 2.97 8.33 -13.07
C LEU A 155 3.48 9.54 -13.85
N SER A 156 3.22 10.77 -13.38
CA SER A 156 3.68 12.00 -14.03
C SER A 156 5.15 12.33 -13.84
N HIS A 157 5.82 11.70 -12.88
CA HIS A 157 7.25 11.91 -12.59
C HIS A 157 8.14 10.75 -13.04
N THR A 158 7.55 9.64 -13.48
CA THR A 158 8.31 8.57 -14.12
C THR A 158 8.63 8.94 -15.57
N SER A 159 9.81 8.57 -16.06
CA SER A 159 10.17 8.63 -17.50
C SER A 159 9.26 7.77 -18.39
N LEU A 160 8.26 7.10 -17.80
CA LEU A 160 7.22 6.33 -18.48
C LEU A 160 6.16 7.26 -19.08
N SER A 161 5.86 8.43 -18.50
CA SER A 161 4.87 9.35 -19.08
C SER A 161 5.27 9.86 -20.46
N ASP A 162 6.57 10.06 -20.68
CA ASP A 162 7.11 10.52 -21.97
C ASP A 162 7.29 9.37 -22.96
N LYS A 163 7.41 8.12 -22.47
CA LYS A 163 7.54 6.90 -23.29
C LYS A 163 6.20 6.34 -23.74
N PHE A 164 5.11 6.60 -23.03
CA PHE A 164 3.79 6.06 -23.34
C PHE A 164 2.79 7.20 -23.57
N SER A 165 2.38 7.39 -24.83
CA SER A 165 1.31 8.31 -25.22
C SER A 165 -0.10 7.86 -24.78
N ARG A 166 -0.19 6.95 -23.81
CA ARG A 166 -1.38 6.15 -23.47
C ARG A 166 -1.71 6.23 -21.99
N ASP A 167 -2.91 5.76 -21.66
CA ASP A 167 -3.38 5.65 -20.28
C ASP A 167 -2.52 4.65 -19.51
N ILE A 168 -1.99 5.08 -18.38
CA ILE A 168 -1.18 4.25 -17.50
C ILE A 168 -2.00 3.93 -16.25
N VAL A 169 -2.04 2.66 -15.88
CA VAL A 169 -2.63 2.20 -14.63
C VAL A 169 -1.57 1.41 -13.89
N LEU A 170 -1.24 1.83 -12.68
CA LEU A 170 -0.37 1.10 -11.78
C LEU A 170 -1.22 0.13 -10.97
N THR A 171 -0.96 -1.17 -11.13
CA THR A 171 -1.73 -2.24 -10.47
C THR A 171 -0.76 -3.17 -9.77
N THR A 172 -1.05 -3.50 -8.52
CA THR A 172 -0.28 -4.51 -7.80
C THR A 172 -0.91 -5.88 -8.00
N ALA A 173 -0.06 -6.88 -8.26
CA ALA A 173 -0.36 -8.29 -8.04
C ALA A 173 0.31 -8.78 -6.75
N TRP A 174 -0.51 -9.14 -5.75
CA TRP A 174 -0.06 -9.67 -4.46
C TRP A 174 -0.28 -11.17 -4.39
N ARG A 175 0.82 -11.91 -4.25
CA ARG A 175 0.83 -13.38 -4.15
C ARG A 175 1.57 -13.82 -2.89
N VAL A 176 1.05 -14.85 -2.23
CA VAL A 176 1.81 -15.57 -1.20
C VAL A 176 2.71 -16.60 -1.89
N THR A 177 3.98 -16.70 -1.50
CA THR A 177 4.90 -17.65 -2.15
C THR A 177 4.91 -19.02 -1.47
N LYS A 178 4.25 -19.11 -0.31
CA LYS A 178 4.01 -20.34 0.46
C LYS A 178 2.63 -20.19 1.10
N GLY A 179 1.74 -21.13 0.80
CA GLY A 179 0.36 -21.15 1.28
C GLY A 179 0.09 -22.32 2.23
N PRO A 180 -1.05 -22.29 2.94
CA PRO A 180 -1.92 -21.12 3.11
C PRO A 180 -1.30 -20.05 4.02
N ASN A 181 -1.50 -18.75 3.70
CA ASN A 181 -1.10 -17.64 4.59
C ASN A 181 -2.15 -17.43 5.70
N ASN A 182 -1.73 -17.63 6.95
CA ASN A 182 -2.59 -17.47 8.13
C ASN A 182 -1.98 -16.58 9.22
N ASP A 183 -0.83 -15.94 8.98
CA ASP A 183 -0.15 -15.14 10.01
C ASP A 183 -0.47 -13.64 9.88
N TRP A 184 -0.28 -13.08 8.69
CA TRP A 184 -0.53 -11.66 8.41
C TRP A 184 -1.25 -11.51 7.07
N PRO A 185 -2.57 -11.70 6.98
CA PRO A 185 -3.28 -11.51 5.72
C PRO A 185 -3.18 -10.06 5.25
N LEU A 186 -3.13 -9.86 3.93
CA LEU A 186 -3.23 -8.53 3.34
C LEU A 186 -4.66 -8.02 3.58
N ALA A 187 -4.78 -6.84 4.19
CA ALA A 187 -6.04 -6.11 4.25
C ALA A 187 -6.09 -5.08 3.11
N VAL A 188 -7.22 -5.06 2.38
CA VAL A 188 -7.52 -4.10 1.31
C VAL A 188 -8.79 -3.34 1.64
N CYS A 189 -8.82 -2.05 1.35
CA CYS A 189 -9.99 -1.20 1.60
C CYS A 189 -10.82 -1.05 0.32
N ASP A 190 -12.14 -1.13 0.43
CA ASP A 190 -13.05 -0.81 -0.68
C ASP A 190 -12.95 0.67 -1.03
N ALA A 191 -12.41 0.95 -2.22
CA ALA A 191 -12.14 2.30 -2.69
C ALA A 191 -13.40 3.19 -2.75
N ARG A 192 -14.60 2.60 -2.86
CA ARG A 192 -15.87 3.34 -2.87
C ARG A 192 -16.21 3.96 -1.51
N THR A 193 -15.58 3.44 -0.46
CA THR A 193 -15.80 3.88 0.93
C THR A 193 -14.79 4.92 1.40
N VAL A 194 -13.72 5.14 0.64
CA VAL A 194 -12.68 6.13 0.93
C VAL A 194 -13.03 7.43 0.23
N SER A 195 -13.31 8.50 0.98
CA SER A 195 -13.57 9.82 0.41
C SER A 195 -12.29 10.61 0.15
N ARG A 196 -12.39 11.72 -0.57
CA ARG A 196 -11.23 12.58 -0.83
C ARG A 196 -10.67 13.19 0.46
N GLU A 197 -11.54 13.49 1.39
CA GLU A 197 -11.23 14.10 2.69
C GLU A 197 -10.52 13.12 3.63
N ASP A 198 -10.58 11.83 3.33
CA ASP A 198 -9.93 10.75 4.07
C ASP A 198 -8.47 10.57 3.66
N VAL A 199 -7.97 11.34 2.69
CA VAL A 199 -6.64 11.11 2.13
C VAL A 199 -5.76 12.34 2.25
N GLU A 200 -4.52 12.11 2.67
CA GLU A 200 -3.46 13.10 2.73
C GLU A 200 -2.30 12.69 1.82
N GLN A 201 -1.73 13.66 1.10
CA GLN A 201 -0.55 13.39 0.29
C GLN A 201 0.68 13.27 1.20
N ASN A 202 1.54 12.31 0.90
CA ASN A 202 2.75 12.04 1.67
C ASN A 202 3.99 11.93 0.78
N ASP A 203 5.05 12.62 1.15
CA ASP A 203 6.36 12.46 0.51
C ASP A 203 7.07 11.21 1.03
N VAL A 204 7.67 10.46 0.12
CA VAL A 204 8.56 9.34 0.41
C VAL A 204 9.94 9.72 -0.10
N ILE A 205 10.81 10.12 0.80
CA ILE A 205 12.11 10.70 0.48
C ILE A 205 13.15 9.58 0.46
N HIS A 206 13.64 9.29 -0.74
CA HIS A 206 14.75 8.36 -0.95
C HIS A 206 16.04 9.16 -1.19
N ARG A 207 17.20 8.48 -1.16
CA ARG A 207 18.50 9.15 -1.35
C ARG A 207 18.61 9.85 -2.72
N THR A 208 17.94 9.31 -3.73
CA THR A 208 18.09 9.72 -5.13
C THR A 208 16.88 10.45 -5.70
N HIS A 209 15.71 10.33 -5.06
CA HIS A 209 14.47 10.95 -5.53
C HIS A 209 13.44 11.12 -4.40
N VAL A 210 12.44 11.97 -4.63
CA VAL A 210 11.24 12.04 -3.79
C VAL A 210 10.09 11.37 -4.53
N GLY A 211 9.58 10.28 -3.96
CA GLY A 211 8.34 9.66 -4.37
C GLY A 211 7.15 10.25 -3.63
N GLU A 212 5.94 9.93 -4.08
CA GLU A 212 4.71 10.33 -3.41
C GLU A 212 3.82 9.12 -3.14
N SER A 213 3.14 9.15 -2.01
CA SER A 213 2.13 8.17 -1.62
C SER A 213 0.96 8.89 -0.96
N LEU A 214 -0.10 8.16 -0.68
CA LEU A 214 -1.27 8.67 0.04
C LEU A 214 -1.32 7.99 1.42
N ARG A 215 -1.75 8.75 2.43
CA ARG A 215 -2.05 8.25 3.77
C ARG A 215 -3.52 8.46 4.05
N LEU A 216 -4.13 7.51 4.75
CA LEU A 216 -5.55 7.61 5.08
C LEU A 216 -5.73 8.13 6.49
N TYR A 217 -6.65 9.06 6.65
CA TYR A 217 -7.29 9.40 7.91
C TYR A 217 -8.39 8.39 8.22
N HIS A 218 -8.68 8.17 9.50
CA HIS A 218 -9.76 7.26 9.88
C HIS A 218 -11.12 7.78 9.42
N ASN A 219 -11.92 6.89 8.85
CA ASN A 219 -13.33 7.09 8.59
C ASN A 219 -14.07 5.78 8.92
N PRO A 220 -15.09 5.79 9.81
CA PRO A 220 -15.83 4.57 10.17
C PRO A 220 -16.59 3.94 9.00
N LYS A 221 -16.73 4.65 7.87
CA LYS A 221 -17.32 4.12 6.64
C LYS A 221 -16.37 3.21 5.86
N HIS A 222 -15.06 3.27 6.12
CA HIS A 222 -14.08 2.41 5.44
C HIS A 222 -14.42 0.95 5.64
N LYS A 223 -14.55 0.21 4.52
CA LYS A 223 -14.78 -1.23 4.54
C LYS A 223 -13.51 -1.97 4.18
N TRP A 224 -12.93 -2.65 5.16
CA TRP A 224 -11.73 -3.44 5.00
C TRP A 224 -12.05 -4.91 4.77
N HIS A 225 -11.29 -5.53 3.90
CA HIS A 225 -11.43 -6.93 3.51
C HIS A 225 -10.08 -7.62 3.56
N PHE A 226 -10.07 -8.91 3.84
CA PHE A 226 -8.89 -9.76 3.77
C PHE A 226 -9.27 -11.13 3.23
N LEU A 227 -8.30 -11.89 2.73
CA LEU A 227 -8.51 -13.26 2.26
C LEU A 227 -7.87 -14.24 3.25
N SER A 228 -8.69 -14.97 4.02
CA SER A 228 -8.20 -16.01 4.94
C SER A 228 -7.58 -17.18 4.19
N SER A 229 -6.53 -17.80 4.74
CA SER A 229 -5.88 -18.98 4.14
C SER A 229 -5.53 -18.82 2.66
N GLN A 230 -5.05 -17.64 2.28
CA GLN A 230 -4.68 -17.34 0.89
C GLN A 230 -3.69 -18.40 0.38
N GLU A 231 -4.01 -19.04 -0.74
CA GLU A 231 -3.19 -20.05 -1.39
C GLU A 231 -2.22 -19.43 -2.39
N VAL A 232 -1.17 -20.18 -2.76
CA VAL A 232 -0.15 -19.69 -3.72
C VAL A 232 -0.78 -19.35 -5.06
N THR A 233 -1.83 -20.05 -5.48
CA THR A 233 -2.56 -19.82 -6.74
C THR A 233 -3.47 -18.59 -6.70
N GLU A 234 -3.69 -17.99 -5.53
CA GLU A 234 -4.59 -16.86 -5.34
C GLU A 234 -3.81 -15.55 -5.33
N VAL A 235 -4.15 -14.68 -6.28
CA VAL A 235 -3.51 -13.38 -6.45
C VAL A 235 -4.53 -12.29 -6.15
N VAL A 236 -4.23 -11.44 -5.17
CA VAL A 236 -5.02 -10.24 -4.91
C VAL A 236 -4.50 -9.13 -5.81
N LEU A 237 -5.32 -8.70 -6.77
CA LEU A 237 -5.04 -7.53 -7.58
C LEU A 237 -5.63 -6.30 -6.92
N PHE A 238 -4.87 -5.22 -6.85
CA PHE A 238 -5.41 -3.93 -6.42
C PHE A 238 -4.76 -2.76 -7.16
N ARG A 239 -5.56 -1.72 -7.42
CA ARG A 239 -5.13 -0.55 -8.18
C ARG A 239 -4.45 0.45 -7.25
N ASN A 240 -3.26 0.91 -7.64
CA ASN A 240 -2.52 1.94 -6.91
C ASN A 240 -2.75 3.33 -7.48
N ALA A 241 -2.76 3.45 -8.81
CA ALA A 241 -2.82 4.74 -9.49
C ALA A 241 -3.34 4.59 -10.92
N SER A 242 -3.88 5.67 -11.47
CA SER A 242 -4.25 5.80 -12.88
C SER A 242 -3.92 7.20 -13.38
N SER A 243 -3.44 7.32 -14.62
CA SER A 243 -3.19 8.61 -15.27
C SER A 243 -4.49 9.32 -15.69
N LYS A 244 -5.59 8.58 -15.85
CA LYS A 244 -6.92 9.12 -16.18
C LYS A 244 -7.80 9.32 -14.95
N GLU A 245 -7.70 8.43 -13.96
CA GLU A 245 -8.53 8.47 -12.76
C GLU A 245 -7.75 9.03 -11.57
N LEU A 246 -7.89 10.34 -11.36
CA LEU A 246 -7.77 10.92 -10.03
C LEU A 246 -9.16 10.76 -9.38
N GLN A 247 -9.51 9.53 -8.97
CA GLN A 247 -10.83 9.24 -8.42
C GLN A 247 -10.73 8.46 -7.10
N LEU A 248 -10.48 9.20 -6.02
CA LEU A 248 -11.32 9.00 -4.85
C LEU A 248 -12.73 9.46 -5.26
N PRO A 249 -13.81 8.75 -4.88
CA PRO A 249 -15.17 9.07 -5.32
C PRO A 249 -15.51 10.54 -4.98
N GLY A 250 -15.78 11.34 -6.01
CA GLY A 250 -16.05 12.77 -5.85
C GLY A 250 -15.55 13.57 -7.05
N LYS A 251 -16.35 13.60 -8.13
CA LYS A 251 -16.11 14.43 -9.31
C LYS A 251 -15.83 15.88 -8.89
N LYS A 252 -14.61 16.38 -9.15
CA LYS A 252 -14.29 17.71 -9.69
C LYS A 252 -12.78 17.83 -9.88
N THR A 253 -12.40 17.84 -11.16
CA THR A 253 -11.09 18.20 -11.70
C THR A 253 -10.55 19.44 -10.99
N LEU A 254 -9.40 19.35 -10.31
CA LEU A 254 -8.67 20.55 -9.90
C LEU A 254 -7.87 21.05 -11.10
N LYS A 255 -8.24 22.24 -11.60
CA LYS A 255 -7.34 23.06 -12.38
C LYS A 255 -6.14 23.43 -11.51
N ARG A 256 -4.94 23.24 -12.06
CA ARG A 256 -3.65 23.67 -11.48
C ARG A 256 -3.76 25.11 -10.96
N ALA A 257 -3.38 25.34 -9.71
CA ALA A 257 -3.02 26.67 -9.22
C ALA A 257 -1.48 26.76 -9.20
N ARG A 258 -0.93 27.71 -9.95
CA ARG A 258 0.45 28.21 -9.77
C ARG A 258 0.49 29.07 -8.51
N TRP A 259 1.62 29.08 -7.82
CA TRP A 259 1.99 30.17 -6.91
C TRP A 259 3.46 30.53 -7.07
N GLU A 260 3.73 31.84 -7.16
CA GLU A 260 5.03 32.48 -7.34
C GLU A 260 5.71 32.81 -5.99
N ASN A 261 7.02 33.06 -6.07
CA ASN A 261 7.99 33.37 -5.01
C ASN A 261 7.52 34.24 -3.83
N LEU A 262 7.98 33.89 -2.61
CA LEU A 262 8.34 34.85 -1.56
C LEU A 262 9.57 34.37 -0.76
N THR A 263 10.41 35.34 -0.38
CA THR A 263 11.75 35.28 0.21
C THR A 263 11.77 35.10 1.75
N ARG A 264 12.93 34.63 2.29
CA ARG A 264 13.44 34.55 3.70
C ARG A 264 12.86 35.55 4.74
N ASN A 265 12.93 35.43 6.08
CA ASN A 265 13.29 34.42 7.12
C ASN A 265 13.12 35.11 8.53
N LYS A 266 12.97 34.35 9.64
CA LYS A 266 13.67 34.46 10.97
C LYS A 266 12.83 34.23 12.26
N SER A 267 13.47 33.50 13.21
CA SER A 267 13.27 33.35 14.67
C SER A 267 12.18 32.36 15.14
N GLY A 268 12.39 31.37 16.03
CA GLY A 268 13.44 30.95 16.95
C GLY A 268 12.93 29.69 17.72
N ILE A 269 13.81 28.80 18.18
CA ILE A 269 13.63 27.39 18.65
C ILE A 269 13.66 27.30 20.22
N PRO A 270 13.44 26.19 21.00
CA PRO A 270 12.77 24.85 20.87
C PRO A 270 11.78 24.50 22.03
N LEU A 271 11.23 23.26 22.07
CA LEU A 271 11.48 22.19 23.09
C LEU A 271 10.53 21.00 22.79
N SER A 272 11.01 19.88 22.23
CA SER A 272 11.55 18.67 22.87
C SER A 272 10.55 17.90 23.75
N GLY A 273 10.10 16.76 23.25
CA GLY A 273 9.41 15.72 24.00
C GLY A 273 9.58 14.42 23.23
N ASP A 274 10.58 13.62 23.61
CA ASP A 274 10.82 12.29 23.05
C ASP A 274 9.63 11.39 23.38
N ILE A 275 8.93 10.93 22.34
CA ILE A 275 7.90 9.89 22.47
C ILE A 275 8.43 8.69 21.70
N ARG A 276 8.97 7.72 22.45
CA ARG A 276 9.32 6.39 21.91
C ARG A 276 8.03 5.60 21.66
N PRO A 277 7.92 4.85 20.55
CA PRO A 277 6.81 3.90 20.38
C PRO A 277 6.91 2.77 21.42
N PRO A 278 5.77 2.27 21.95
CA PRO A 278 5.75 1.27 23.01
C PRO A 278 6.06 -0.15 22.49
N GLU A 279 6.69 -0.94 23.37
CA GLU A 279 7.01 -2.35 23.18
C GLU A 279 5.73 -3.19 23.04
N ILE A 280 5.68 -4.02 22.00
CA ILE A 280 4.58 -4.96 21.75
C ILE A 280 5.03 -6.32 22.27
N HIS A 281 4.40 -6.83 23.33
CA HIS A 281 4.64 -8.20 23.82
C HIS A 281 3.76 -9.21 23.06
N GLY A 282 4.39 -10.20 22.42
CA GLY A 282 3.72 -11.34 21.80
C GLY A 282 4.72 -12.30 21.16
N SER A 283 4.95 -13.45 21.80
CA SER A 283 5.90 -14.46 21.36
C SER A 283 5.27 -15.42 20.32
N ALA A 284 5.77 -15.39 19.08
CA ALA A 284 5.74 -16.56 18.20
C ALA A 284 6.81 -16.43 17.09
N ASN A 285 7.73 -17.39 17.02
CA ASN A 285 8.68 -17.57 15.92
C ASN A 285 7.91 -17.98 14.65
N ARG A 286 7.88 -17.15 13.58
CA ARG A 286 7.19 -17.49 12.32
C ARG A 286 7.94 -16.94 11.10
N ASP A 287 8.10 -17.78 10.08
CA ASP A 287 8.90 -17.57 8.86
C ASP A 287 7.95 -17.68 7.65
N GLU A 288 7.50 -16.53 7.11
CA GLU A 288 6.58 -16.50 5.97
C GLU A 288 6.93 -15.34 5.02
N SER A 289 6.84 -15.60 3.70
CA SER A 289 7.21 -14.65 2.66
C SER A 289 6.07 -14.33 1.69
N LYS A 290 5.86 -13.03 1.44
CA LYS A 290 4.87 -12.47 0.51
C LYS A 290 5.57 -11.79 -0.66
N PHE A 291 4.96 -11.82 -1.83
CA PHE A 291 5.50 -11.24 -3.04
C PHE A 291 4.52 -10.21 -3.63
N THR A 292 5.06 -9.07 -4.06
CA THR A 292 4.32 -7.98 -4.67
C THR A 292 4.97 -7.66 -6.02
N VAL A 293 4.19 -7.67 -7.10
CA VAL A 293 4.61 -7.10 -8.40
C VAL A 293 3.81 -5.83 -8.63
N LEU A 294 4.48 -4.74 -9.01
CA LEU A 294 3.95 -3.43 -9.35
C LEU A 294 4.07 -3.17 -10.85
#